data_AF-A0A2P8DQ75-F1
#
_entry.id   AF-A0A2P8DQ75-F1
#
_cell.length_a   1.000
_cell.length_b   1.000
_cell.length_c   1.000
_cell.angle_alpha   90.00
_cell.angle_beta   90.00
_cell.angle_gamma   90.00
#
_symmetry.space_group_name_H-M   'P 1'
#
loop_
_entity.id
_entity.type
_entity.pdbx_description
1 polymer ?
#
loop_
_entity_poly.entity_id
_entity_poly.type
_entity_poly.pdbx_seq_one_letter_code
_entity_poly.pdbx_strand_id
1 'polypeptide(L)'
;MTAVTPDPAYPVASFEAPAPYGYIYAGKSVSPPSGPPLVRRSAERDDVIEEWRAIARTLAARPDVVKATVYQAVLIPPIKGTPAWDVLLLVQTASPEAVPDVRSALPADELDADSVMAMRNPKRIGETERTMAGTFLFNHFTAPSPERGLAVWETLTGWYTVKTGIDNSTPLQPVGDGRFAVVNYVRLPCGPVRFLLLRQLARPSFWRFVRGRLTSHGMVSYPILAKVV
;
A
#
# COMPACT_ATOMS: atom_id res chain seq x y z
N MET A 1 -19.58 -17.68 10.83
CA MET A 1 -18.37 -16.96 10.38
C MET A 1 -17.14 -17.68 10.88
N THR A 2 -16.19 -18.04 10.01
CA THR A 2 -14.93 -18.68 10.43
C THR A 2 -14.06 -17.69 11.20
N ALA A 3 -13.63 -18.07 12.40
CA ALA A 3 -12.69 -17.32 13.23
C ALA A 3 -11.35 -17.14 12.49
N VAL A 4 -10.71 -15.97 12.67
CA VAL A 4 -9.38 -15.70 12.12
C VAL A 4 -8.35 -16.03 13.20
N THR A 5 -7.89 -17.28 13.22
CA THR A 5 -6.92 -17.75 14.22
C THR A 5 -5.51 -17.70 13.63
N PRO A 6 -4.47 -17.26 14.37
CA PRO A 6 -3.08 -17.41 13.95
C PRO A 6 -2.69 -18.86 13.73
N ASP A 7 -1.73 -19.11 12.84
CA ASP A 7 -1.16 -20.44 12.63
C ASP A 7 0.13 -20.56 13.46
N PRO A 8 0.29 -21.60 14.31
CA PRO A 8 1.46 -21.75 15.15
C PRO A 8 2.77 -21.90 14.37
N ALA A 9 2.73 -22.36 13.11
CA ALA A 9 3.92 -22.45 12.26
C ALA A 9 4.46 -21.07 11.84
N TYR A 10 3.60 -20.04 11.86
CA TYR A 10 3.94 -18.66 11.54
C TYR A 10 3.27 -17.71 12.56
N PRO A 11 3.83 -17.60 13.79
CA PRO A 11 3.32 -16.68 14.79
C PRO A 11 3.23 -15.26 14.23
N VAL A 12 2.19 -14.51 14.61
CA VAL A 12 2.03 -13.11 14.16
C VAL A 12 3.28 -12.30 14.52
N ALA A 13 3.59 -11.30 13.68
CA ALA A 13 4.71 -10.41 13.96
C ALA A 13 4.48 -9.63 15.26
N SER A 14 5.57 -9.12 15.84
CA SER A 14 5.47 -8.17 16.93
C SER A 14 4.91 -6.85 16.41
N PHE A 15 3.69 -6.51 16.83
CA PHE A 15 3.04 -5.27 16.46
C PHE A 15 3.45 -4.13 17.38
N GLU A 16 3.60 -2.96 16.79
CA GLU A 16 3.76 -1.68 17.48
C GLU A 16 2.45 -0.89 17.42
N ALA A 17 2.36 0.12 18.30
CA ALA A 17 1.28 1.09 18.25
C ALA A 17 1.18 1.74 16.86
N PRO A 18 -0.03 2.17 16.46
CA PRO A 18 -0.22 3.05 15.30
C PRO A 18 0.82 4.15 15.19
N ALA A 19 1.21 4.49 13.97
CA ALA A 19 1.84 5.78 13.73
C ALA A 19 0.87 6.91 14.14
N PRO A 20 1.35 8.03 14.70
CA PRO A 20 0.50 9.12 15.18
C PRO A 20 -0.12 9.95 14.04
N TYR A 21 -0.06 9.47 12.79
CA TYR A 21 -0.43 10.21 11.60
C TYR A 21 -1.79 9.78 11.07
N GLY A 22 -2.51 10.71 10.46
CA GLY A 22 -3.55 10.41 9.50
C GLY A 22 -2.99 10.31 8.08
N TYR A 23 -3.70 9.66 7.18
CA TYR A 23 -3.20 9.44 5.82
C TYR A 23 -4.24 9.84 4.78
N ILE A 24 -3.77 10.42 3.67
CA ILE A 24 -4.54 10.50 2.43
C ILE A 24 -3.77 9.73 1.37
N TYR A 25 -4.47 8.82 0.70
CA TYR A 25 -3.90 7.97 -0.33
C TYR A 25 -4.66 8.15 -1.63
N ALA A 26 -3.93 8.50 -2.69
CA ALA A 26 -4.50 8.67 -4.02
C ALA A 26 -3.75 7.85 -5.07
N GLY A 27 -4.45 7.45 -6.12
CA GLY A 27 -3.89 6.71 -7.25
C GLY A 27 -4.49 7.15 -8.57
N LYS A 28 -3.66 7.18 -9.61
CA LYS A 28 -4.03 7.55 -10.98
C LYS A 28 -3.42 6.56 -11.97
N SER A 29 -4.20 6.19 -12.97
CA SER A 29 -3.81 5.37 -14.10
C SER A 29 -3.53 6.29 -15.29
N VAL A 30 -2.26 6.43 -15.66
CA VAL A 30 -1.84 7.25 -16.81
C VAL A 30 -1.43 6.37 -17.97
N SER A 31 -0.40 5.54 -17.77
CA SER A 31 0.10 4.63 -18.80
C SER A 31 0.48 3.27 -18.20
N PRO A 32 -0.50 2.58 -17.58
CA PRO A 32 -0.26 1.30 -16.95
C PRO A 32 0.15 0.21 -17.96
N PRO A 33 0.81 -0.86 -17.49
CA PRO A 33 1.20 -1.95 -18.36
C PRO A 33 -0.02 -2.67 -18.93
N SER A 34 -0.08 -2.80 -20.26
CA SER A 34 -1.14 -3.53 -20.98
C SER A 34 -0.82 -5.01 -21.22
N GLY A 35 0.31 -5.52 -20.70
CA GLY A 35 0.73 -6.91 -20.87
C GLY A 35 1.74 -7.35 -19.82
N PRO A 36 3.07 -7.33 -20.09
CA PRO A 36 4.08 -7.66 -19.09
C PRO A 36 3.95 -6.77 -17.84
N PRO A 37 4.23 -7.29 -16.64
CA PRO A 37 3.96 -6.57 -15.39
C PRO A 37 4.85 -5.33 -15.17
N LEU A 38 5.91 -5.16 -15.97
CA LEU A 38 6.86 -4.07 -15.82
C LEU A 38 6.32 -2.78 -16.43
N VAL A 39 6.35 -1.72 -15.65
CA VAL A 39 5.90 -0.40 -16.06
C VAL A 39 7.00 0.26 -16.93
N ARG A 40 6.65 0.62 -18.17
CA ARG A 40 7.57 1.27 -19.12
C ARG A 40 7.58 2.78 -18.94
N ARG A 41 8.59 3.46 -19.49
CA ARG A 41 8.64 4.94 -19.53
C ARG A 41 7.44 5.50 -20.32
N SER A 42 6.92 6.64 -19.88
CA SER A 42 5.82 7.36 -20.53
C SER A 42 5.98 8.84 -20.23
N ALA A 43 6.06 9.68 -21.26
CA ALA A 43 6.19 11.12 -21.11
C ALA A 43 4.94 11.72 -20.43
N GLU A 44 3.76 11.26 -20.81
CA GLU A 44 2.49 11.67 -20.19
C GLU A 44 2.47 11.39 -18.68
N ARG A 45 3.01 10.25 -18.25
CA ARG A 45 3.14 9.98 -16.81
C ARG A 45 4.18 10.88 -16.15
N ASP A 46 5.29 11.14 -16.84
CA ASP A 46 6.33 12.01 -16.30
C ASP A 46 5.77 13.44 -16.08
N ASP A 47 4.89 13.94 -16.97
CA ASP A 47 4.16 15.21 -16.81
C ASP A 47 3.24 15.18 -15.57
N VAL A 48 2.40 14.14 -15.45
CA VAL A 48 1.51 13.96 -14.27
C VAL A 48 2.32 13.85 -12.97
N ILE A 49 3.49 13.19 -12.99
CA ILE A 49 4.37 13.10 -11.82
C ILE A 49 4.88 14.50 -11.43
N GLU A 50 5.25 15.35 -12.38
CA GLU A 50 5.69 16.72 -12.08
C GLU A 50 4.55 17.56 -11.48
N GLU A 51 3.33 17.44 -12.01
CA GLU A 51 2.13 18.08 -11.47
C GLU A 51 1.88 17.62 -10.02
N TRP A 52 1.86 16.31 -9.78
CA TRP A 52 1.63 15.74 -8.45
C TRP A 52 2.76 16.07 -7.47
N ARG A 53 4.01 16.21 -7.96
CA ARG A 53 5.13 16.71 -7.14
C ARG A 53 4.94 18.17 -6.76
N ALA A 54 4.39 19.01 -7.64
CA ALA A 54 4.04 20.39 -7.31
C ALA A 54 2.96 20.44 -6.23
N ILE A 55 1.89 19.65 -6.38
CA ILE A 55 0.83 19.50 -5.35
C ILE A 55 1.44 19.01 -4.04
N ALA A 56 2.28 17.98 -4.06
CA ALA A 56 2.92 17.43 -2.87
C ALA A 56 3.80 18.47 -2.16
N ARG A 57 4.55 19.31 -2.88
CA ARG A 57 5.33 20.41 -2.30
C ARG A 57 4.45 21.44 -1.60
N THR A 58 3.34 21.82 -2.23
CA THR A 58 2.37 22.76 -1.64
C THR A 58 1.75 22.19 -0.37
N LEU A 59 1.35 20.91 -0.39
CA LEU A 59 0.84 20.23 0.81
C LEU A 59 1.87 20.15 1.92
N ALA A 60 3.12 19.78 1.59
CA ALA A 60 4.20 19.66 2.56
C ALA A 60 4.60 20.99 3.22
N ALA A 61 4.21 22.14 2.66
CA ALA A 61 4.38 23.45 3.28
C ALA A 61 3.34 23.76 4.36
N ARG A 62 2.27 22.95 4.48
CA ARG A 62 1.25 23.13 5.51
C ARG A 62 1.74 22.59 6.86
N PRO A 63 1.38 23.24 7.98
CA PRO A 63 1.81 22.80 9.32
C PRO A 63 1.14 21.50 9.78
N ASP A 64 0.01 21.12 9.19
CA ASP A 64 -0.75 19.91 9.50
C ASP A 64 -0.38 18.72 8.60
N VAL A 65 0.61 18.89 7.72
CA VAL A 65 1.17 17.83 6.85
C VAL A 65 2.60 17.54 7.28
N VAL A 66 2.85 16.28 7.64
CA VAL A 66 4.20 15.79 7.96
C VAL A 66 4.97 15.52 6.68
N LYS A 67 4.29 14.97 5.67
CA LYS A 67 4.92 14.56 4.43
C LYS A 67 3.90 14.35 3.32
N ALA A 68 4.24 14.69 2.09
CA ALA A 68 3.52 14.26 0.89
C ALA A 68 4.53 13.63 -0.06
N THR A 69 4.27 12.41 -0.53
CA THR A 69 5.23 11.65 -1.35
C THR A 69 4.53 11.06 -2.57
N VAL A 70 5.10 11.36 -3.74
CA VAL A 70 4.67 10.78 -5.01
C VAL A 70 5.48 9.52 -5.28
N TYR A 71 4.79 8.49 -5.76
CA TYR A 71 5.40 7.23 -6.16
C TYR A 71 5.04 6.91 -7.60
N GLN A 72 6.00 6.37 -8.32
CA GLN A 72 5.80 5.80 -9.65
C GLN A 72 5.82 4.27 -9.54
N ALA A 73 4.80 3.61 -10.09
CA ALA A 73 4.81 2.16 -10.18
C ALA A 73 5.95 1.69 -11.10
N VAL A 74 6.62 0.62 -10.70
CA VAL A 74 7.64 -0.09 -11.47
C VAL A 74 7.18 -1.47 -11.90
N LEU A 75 6.25 -2.06 -11.15
CA LEU A 75 5.70 -3.38 -11.44
C LEU A 75 4.26 -3.48 -10.93
N ILE A 76 3.33 -3.82 -11.83
CA ILE A 76 1.92 -4.11 -11.53
C ILE A 76 1.62 -5.53 -12.05
N PRO A 77 1.46 -6.54 -11.18
CA PRO A 77 1.11 -7.90 -11.61
C PRO A 77 -0.25 -7.95 -12.33
N PRO A 78 -0.38 -8.78 -13.40
CA PRO A 78 -1.58 -8.84 -14.24
C PRO A 78 -2.69 -9.66 -13.56
N ILE A 79 -3.19 -9.16 -12.43
CA ILE A 79 -4.28 -9.76 -11.67
C ILE A 79 -5.57 -9.02 -12.02
N LYS A 80 -6.61 -9.76 -12.43
CA LYS A 80 -7.91 -9.19 -12.77
C LYS A 80 -8.49 -8.42 -11.57
N GLY A 81 -8.85 -7.16 -11.79
CA GLY A 81 -9.41 -6.28 -10.77
C GLY A 81 -8.38 -5.43 -10.01
N THR A 82 -7.07 -5.64 -10.26
CA THR A 82 -6.02 -4.74 -9.76
C THR A 82 -6.28 -3.31 -10.23
N PRO A 83 -6.24 -2.31 -9.34
CA PRO A 83 -6.22 -0.91 -9.78
C PRO A 83 -4.97 -0.68 -10.63
N ALA A 84 -5.15 -0.12 -11.83
CA ALA A 84 -4.06 0.12 -12.77
C ALA A 84 -3.27 1.40 -12.46
N TRP A 85 -3.15 1.75 -11.17
CA TRP A 85 -2.53 3.00 -10.75
C TRP A 85 -1.01 2.94 -10.89
N ASP A 86 -0.48 3.69 -11.84
CA ASP A 86 0.97 3.80 -12.07
C ASP A 86 1.59 5.09 -11.53
N VAL A 87 0.76 5.99 -11.00
CA VAL A 87 1.14 7.12 -10.13
C VAL A 87 0.35 7.03 -8.82
N LEU A 88 1.04 7.15 -7.69
CA LEU A 88 0.43 7.13 -6.36
C LEU A 88 0.89 8.36 -5.56
N LEU A 89 0.03 8.87 -4.69
CA LEU A 89 0.34 9.91 -3.72
C LEU A 89 -0.02 9.39 -2.34
N LEU A 90 0.94 9.47 -1.41
CA LEU A 90 0.70 9.23 0.01
C LEU A 90 1.03 10.50 0.79
N VAL A 91 0.01 11.08 1.41
CA VAL A 91 0.12 12.22 2.33
C VAL A 91 0.01 11.69 3.75
N GLN A 92 0.96 12.05 4.59
CA GLN A 92 0.95 11.86 6.03
C GLN A 92 0.66 13.20 6.69
N THR A 93 -0.40 13.21 7.49
CA THR A 93 -0.83 14.38 8.26
C THR A 93 -0.29 14.30 9.68
N ALA A 94 -0.24 15.44 10.38
CA ALA A 94 0.27 15.51 11.76
C ALA A 94 -0.52 14.66 12.75
N SER A 95 -1.80 14.39 12.44
CA SER A 95 -2.69 13.56 13.25
C SER A 95 -3.85 13.01 12.41
N PRO A 96 -4.51 11.91 12.81
CA PRO A 96 -5.74 11.43 12.17
C PRO A 96 -6.83 12.50 12.02
N GLU A 97 -6.90 13.43 12.98
CA GLU A 97 -7.88 14.50 13.04
C GLU A 97 -7.64 15.59 11.99
N ALA A 98 -6.40 15.74 11.47
CA ALA A 98 -6.06 16.70 10.43
C ALA A 98 -6.47 16.24 9.01
N VAL A 99 -6.82 14.96 8.83
CA VAL A 99 -7.14 14.38 7.51
C VAL A 99 -8.27 15.12 6.78
N PRO A 100 -9.41 15.48 7.41
CA PRO A 100 -10.50 16.19 6.73
C PRO A 100 -10.07 17.56 6.17
N ASP A 101 -9.29 18.32 6.93
CA ASP A 101 -8.83 19.65 6.55
C ASP A 101 -7.80 19.58 5.42
N VAL A 102 -6.83 18.68 5.52
CA VAL A 102 -5.84 18.46 4.45
C VAL A 102 -6.53 17.92 3.19
N ARG A 103 -7.52 17.03 3.33
CA ARG A 103 -8.29 16.50 2.19
C ARG A 103 -9.09 17.59 1.49
N SER A 104 -9.71 18.50 2.24
CA SER A 104 -10.45 19.64 1.67
C SER A 104 -9.54 20.63 0.96
N ALA A 105 -8.26 20.69 1.34
CA ALA A 105 -7.25 21.53 0.71
C ALA A 105 -6.60 20.90 -0.53
N LEU A 106 -6.91 19.64 -0.86
CA LEU A 106 -6.41 19.03 -2.10
C LEU A 106 -7.08 19.69 -3.31
N PRO A 107 -6.31 20.13 -4.31
CA PRO A 107 -6.88 20.64 -5.55
C PRO A 107 -7.42 19.45 -6.36
N ALA A 108 -8.66 19.04 -6.10
CA ALA A 108 -9.23 17.80 -6.64
C ALA A 108 -9.21 17.76 -8.18
N ASP A 109 -9.51 18.88 -8.83
CA ASP A 109 -9.52 19.00 -10.29
C ASP A 109 -8.10 18.94 -10.88
N GLU A 110 -7.09 19.49 -10.20
CA GLU A 110 -5.69 19.43 -10.65
C GLU A 110 -5.08 18.05 -10.37
N LEU A 111 -5.45 17.43 -9.25
CA LEU A 111 -5.00 16.09 -8.91
C LEU A 111 -5.55 15.07 -9.90
N ASP A 112 -6.83 15.21 -10.27
CA ASP A 112 -7.55 14.36 -11.24
C ASP A 112 -7.22 12.87 -11.02
N ALA A 113 -7.33 12.44 -9.76
CA ALA A 113 -7.02 11.08 -9.36
C ALA A 113 -8.22 10.15 -9.58
N ASP A 114 -7.96 8.92 -10.06
CA ASP A 114 -8.99 7.87 -10.16
C ASP A 114 -9.61 7.52 -8.81
N SER A 115 -8.85 7.72 -7.73
CA SER A 115 -9.33 7.49 -6.36
C SER A 115 -8.52 8.31 -5.36
N VAL A 116 -9.22 8.86 -4.38
CA VAL A 116 -8.65 9.51 -3.20
C VAL A 116 -9.35 8.95 -1.96
N MET A 117 -8.58 8.43 -1.01
CA MET A 117 -9.09 7.82 0.21
C MET A 117 -8.44 8.45 1.45
N ALA A 118 -9.27 8.81 2.43
CA ALA A 118 -8.82 9.08 3.79
C ALA A 118 -8.55 7.74 4.48
N MET A 119 -7.39 7.60 5.10
CA MET A 119 -6.91 6.35 5.67
C MET A 119 -6.34 6.56 7.08
N ARG A 120 -6.38 5.52 7.88
CA ARG A 120 -5.76 5.45 9.21
C ARG A 120 -4.82 4.25 9.30
N ASN A 121 -3.82 4.34 10.18
CA ASN A 121 -2.96 3.21 10.51
C ASN A 121 -3.45 2.54 11.81
N PRO A 122 -4.01 1.32 11.80
CA PRO A 122 -4.53 0.69 13.01
C PRO A 122 -3.45 0.01 13.87
N LYS A 123 -2.27 -0.27 13.29
CA LYS A 123 -1.08 -0.87 13.92
C LYS A 123 0.04 -0.94 12.90
N ARG A 124 1.27 -1.17 13.33
CA ARG A 124 2.41 -1.33 12.40
C ARG A 124 3.39 -2.40 12.85
N ILE A 125 4.32 -2.72 11.97
CA ILE A 125 5.54 -3.48 12.25
C ILE A 125 6.69 -2.57 11.86
N GLY A 126 7.63 -2.27 12.76
CA GLY A 126 8.82 -1.49 12.44
C GLY A 126 8.53 -0.12 11.82
N GLU A 127 9.52 0.41 11.11
CA GLU A 127 9.46 1.72 10.44
C GLU A 127 9.62 1.56 8.92
N THR A 128 8.50 1.66 8.20
CA THR A 128 8.43 1.50 6.74
C THR A 128 9.27 2.55 6.01
N GLU A 129 9.26 3.78 6.50
CA GLU A 129 9.93 4.92 5.86
C GLU A 129 11.30 5.24 6.49
N ARG A 130 11.92 4.28 7.20
CA ARG A 130 13.27 4.44 7.78
C ARG A 130 14.28 4.91 6.73
N THR A 131 14.07 4.48 5.49
CA THR A 131 14.72 5.04 4.31
C THR A 131 13.71 5.13 3.18
N MET A 132 13.78 6.22 2.42
CA MET A 132 12.99 6.41 1.20
C MET A 132 13.64 5.77 -0.03
N ALA A 133 14.86 5.24 0.12
CA ALA A 133 15.53 4.51 -0.93
C ALA A 133 14.98 3.09 -1.04
N GLY A 134 14.60 2.69 -2.26
CA GLY A 134 14.22 1.32 -2.58
C GLY A 134 12.86 1.21 -3.25
N THR A 135 12.23 0.04 -3.07
CA THR A 135 10.93 -0.28 -3.64
C THR A 135 9.92 -0.48 -2.53
N PHE A 136 8.76 0.13 -2.71
CA PHE A 136 7.63 0.03 -1.82
C PHE A 136 6.55 -0.82 -2.47
N LEU A 137 5.94 -1.70 -1.68
CA LEU A 137 4.78 -2.48 -2.03
C LEU A 137 3.55 -1.81 -1.41
N PHE A 138 2.61 -1.43 -2.27
CA PHE A 138 1.25 -1.08 -1.91
C PHE A 138 0.36 -2.27 -2.26
N ASN A 139 0.09 -3.12 -1.26
CA ASN A 139 -0.75 -4.30 -1.48
C ASN A 139 -2.19 -3.98 -1.09
N HIS A 140 -3.05 -3.79 -2.09
CA HIS A 140 -4.45 -3.46 -1.90
C HIS A 140 -5.23 -4.75 -1.68
N PHE A 141 -6.00 -4.81 -0.60
CA PHE A 141 -6.80 -5.96 -0.28
C PHE A 141 -8.29 -5.63 -0.30
N THR A 142 -9.06 -6.40 -1.05
CA THR A 142 -10.51 -6.48 -0.84
C THR A 142 -10.79 -7.57 0.18
N ALA A 143 -11.82 -7.39 1.00
CA ALA A 143 -12.30 -8.35 1.98
C ALA A 143 -13.77 -8.06 2.29
N PRO A 144 -14.50 -8.99 2.96
CA PRO A 144 -15.89 -8.76 3.34
C PRO A 144 -16.11 -7.55 4.27
N SER A 145 -15.09 -7.18 5.07
CA SER A 145 -15.07 -5.93 5.84
C SER A 145 -13.64 -5.47 6.11
N PRO A 146 -13.41 -4.18 6.44
CA PRO A 146 -12.10 -3.67 6.86
C PRO A 146 -11.50 -4.44 8.04
N GLU A 147 -12.30 -4.75 9.07
CA GLU A 147 -11.88 -5.46 10.29
C GLU A 147 -11.45 -6.89 9.95
N ARG A 148 -12.21 -7.57 9.08
CA ARG A 148 -11.84 -8.91 8.63
C ARG A 148 -10.58 -8.88 7.78
N GLY A 149 -10.43 -7.89 6.90
CA GLY A 149 -9.22 -7.69 6.11
C GLY A 149 -7.99 -7.51 7.00
N LEU A 150 -8.08 -6.68 8.04
CA LEU A 150 -6.99 -6.46 8.99
C LEU A 150 -6.66 -7.72 9.78
N ALA A 151 -7.66 -8.41 10.34
CA ALA A 151 -7.44 -9.64 11.10
C ALA A 151 -6.74 -10.71 10.25
N VAL A 152 -7.15 -10.88 8.99
CA VAL A 152 -6.48 -11.82 8.08
C VAL A 152 -5.06 -11.36 7.78
N TRP A 153 -4.86 -10.07 7.48
CA TRP A 153 -3.52 -9.51 7.29
C TRP A 153 -2.60 -9.81 8.47
N GLU A 154 -3.05 -9.64 9.71
CA GLU A 154 -2.25 -9.91 10.93
C GLU A 154 -1.70 -11.33 10.93
N THR A 155 -2.54 -12.30 10.57
CA THR A 155 -2.13 -13.72 10.52
C THR A 155 -1.17 -14.06 9.39
N LEU A 156 -1.01 -13.18 8.39
CA LEU A 156 -0.02 -13.34 7.31
C LEU A 156 1.35 -12.77 7.67
N THR A 157 1.42 -11.85 8.64
CA THR A 157 2.65 -11.08 8.97
C THR A 157 3.80 -11.97 9.41
N GLY A 158 3.52 -13.03 10.18
CA GLY A 158 4.50 -14.02 10.60
C GLY A 158 5.20 -14.71 9.43
N TRP A 159 4.44 -15.08 8.40
CA TRP A 159 5.00 -15.72 7.22
C TRP A 159 5.93 -14.76 6.46
N TYR A 160 5.51 -13.51 6.28
CA TYR A 160 6.29 -12.51 5.56
C TYR A 160 7.59 -12.16 6.30
N THR A 161 7.52 -11.91 7.60
CA THR A 161 8.72 -11.64 8.41
C THR A 161 9.73 -12.79 8.33
N VAL A 162 9.27 -14.02 8.55
CA VAL A 162 10.15 -15.21 8.56
C VAL A 162 10.66 -15.59 7.16
N LYS A 163 9.83 -15.51 6.11
CA LYS A 163 10.16 -16.10 4.79
C LYS A 163 10.67 -15.10 3.76
N THR A 164 10.32 -13.83 3.89
CA THR A 164 10.73 -12.81 2.92
C THR A 164 11.74 -11.83 3.49
N GLY A 165 11.90 -11.75 4.82
CA GLY A 165 12.77 -10.79 5.49
C GLY A 165 12.20 -9.37 5.50
N ILE A 166 10.87 -9.24 5.33
CA ILE A 166 10.17 -7.99 5.61
C ILE A 166 10.26 -7.73 7.12
N ASP A 167 10.78 -6.56 7.48
CA ASP A 167 10.92 -6.10 8.87
C ASP A 167 10.03 -4.91 9.19
N ASN A 168 9.20 -4.49 8.23
CA ASN A 168 8.35 -3.31 8.32
C ASN A 168 7.00 -3.54 7.65
N SER A 169 5.94 -2.89 8.13
CA SER A 169 4.62 -2.91 7.51
C SER A 169 3.72 -1.87 8.13
N THR A 170 3.14 -1.02 7.30
CA THR A 170 2.14 -0.01 7.71
C THR A 170 0.82 -0.32 6.98
N PRO A 171 -0.08 -1.15 7.54
CA PRO A 171 -1.41 -1.32 7.00
C PRO A 171 -2.18 0.00 7.09
N LEU A 172 -2.84 0.38 6.00
CA LEU A 172 -3.72 1.54 5.94
C LEU A 172 -5.15 1.03 5.77
N GLN A 173 -6.06 1.47 6.63
CA GLN A 173 -7.50 1.19 6.53
C GLN A 173 -8.27 2.45 6.17
N PRO A 174 -9.31 2.36 5.33
CA PRO A 174 -10.14 3.53 5.03
C PRO A 174 -10.83 4.07 6.28
N VAL A 175 -11.00 5.38 6.31
CA VAL A 175 -11.90 6.08 7.24
C VAL A 175 -13.21 6.30 6.50
N GLY A 176 -14.26 5.58 6.90
CA GLY A 176 -15.53 5.52 6.17
C GLY A 176 -15.51 4.49 5.04
N ASP A 177 -16.25 4.78 3.96
CA ASP A 177 -16.31 3.89 2.80
C ASP A 177 -15.00 3.93 2.00
N GLY A 178 -14.49 2.75 1.63
CA GLY A 178 -13.27 2.62 0.85
C GLY A 178 -13.32 1.40 -0.07
N ARG A 179 -12.71 1.52 -1.25
CA ARG A 179 -12.63 0.44 -2.24
C ARG A 179 -11.88 -0.80 -1.72
N PHE A 180 -10.95 -0.59 -0.78
CA PHE A 180 -10.12 -1.64 -0.21
C PHE A 180 -10.32 -1.72 1.29
N ALA A 181 -10.37 -2.94 1.82
CA ALA A 181 -10.43 -3.20 3.24
C ALA A 181 -9.12 -2.79 3.96
N VAL A 182 -7.98 -3.03 3.30
CA VAL A 182 -6.64 -2.67 3.77
C VAL A 182 -5.75 -2.38 2.56
N VAL A 183 -4.93 -1.33 2.62
CA VAL A 183 -3.77 -1.15 1.73
C VAL A 183 -2.51 -1.34 2.58
N ASN A 184 -1.80 -2.44 2.39
CA ASN A 184 -0.58 -2.69 3.15
C ASN A 184 0.61 -2.01 2.46
N TYR A 185 1.17 -1.00 3.13
CA TYR A 185 2.34 -0.24 2.68
C TYR A 185 3.61 -0.81 3.32
N VAL A 186 4.55 -1.28 2.50
CA VAL A 186 5.75 -2.01 2.94
C VAL A 186 6.96 -1.61 2.11
N ARG A 187 8.11 -1.40 2.74
CA ARG A 187 9.40 -1.28 2.08
C ARG A 187 10.01 -2.66 1.88
N LEU A 188 10.34 -3.00 0.65
CA LEU A 188 10.89 -4.31 0.31
C LEU A 188 12.38 -4.41 0.69
N PRO A 189 12.84 -5.57 1.18
CA PRO A 189 14.26 -5.79 1.50
C PRO A 189 15.14 -5.91 0.24
N CYS A 190 14.54 -6.02 -0.94
CA CYS A 190 15.22 -6.09 -2.23
C CYS A 190 14.31 -5.56 -3.35
N GLY A 191 14.86 -5.44 -4.57
CA GLY A 191 14.08 -4.97 -5.73
C GLY A 191 12.84 -5.82 -6.07
N PRO A 192 11.92 -5.26 -6.88
CA PRO A 192 10.56 -5.76 -7.07
C PRO A 192 10.53 -7.19 -7.65
N VAL A 193 11.31 -7.42 -8.70
CA VAL A 193 11.37 -8.71 -9.40
C VAL A 193 11.94 -9.80 -8.48
N ARG A 194 13.05 -9.51 -7.79
CA ARG A 194 13.69 -10.45 -6.86
C ARG A 194 12.75 -10.80 -5.70
N PHE A 195 12.02 -9.82 -5.18
CA PHE A 195 11.06 -10.05 -4.12
C PHE A 195 9.90 -10.95 -4.58
N LEU A 196 9.22 -10.59 -5.67
CA LEU A 196 8.06 -11.34 -6.17
C LEU A 196 8.46 -12.76 -6.62
N LEU A 197 9.46 -12.89 -7.47
CA LEU A 197 9.81 -14.18 -8.06
C LEU A 197 10.48 -15.09 -7.03
N LEU A 198 11.55 -14.62 -6.37
CA LEU A 198 12.41 -15.50 -5.57
C LEU A 198 11.98 -15.60 -4.10
N ARG A 199 11.48 -14.50 -3.51
CA ARG A 199 11.12 -14.50 -2.09
C ARG A 199 9.67 -14.87 -1.83
N GLN A 200 8.80 -14.75 -2.83
CA GLN A 200 7.37 -15.01 -2.69
C GLN A 200 6.89 -16.19 -3.55
N LEU A 201 6.79 -16.02 -4.87
CA LEU A 201 6.11 -16.97 -5.77
C LEU A 201 6.85 -18.31 -5.90
N ALA A 202 8.17 -18.33 -5.83
CA ALA A 202 8.97 -19.56 -5.84
C ALA A 202 8.79 -20.40 -4.55
N ARG A 203 8.16 -19.88 -3.50
CA ARG A 203 7.98 -20.61 -2.23
C ARG A 203 6.67 -21.41 -2.24
N PRO A 204 6.71 -22.75 -2.11
CA PRO A 204 5.48 -23.55 -2.04
C PRO A 204 4.54 -23.15 -0.89
N SER A 205 5.12 -22.70 0.24
CA SER A 205 4.33 -22.23 1.38
C SER A 205 3.58 -20.93 1.10
N PHE A 206 3.98 -20.10 0.12
CA PHE A 206 3.19 -18.93 -0.28
C PHE A 206 1.81 -19.36 -0.80
N TRP A 207 1.78 -20.38 -1.65
CA TRP A 207 0.55 -20.89 -2.26
C TRP A 207 -0.35 -21.58 -1.24
N ARG A 208 0.22 -22.45 -0.39
CA ARG A 208 -0.55 -23.20 0.60
C ARG A 208 -1.02 -22.32 1.75
N PHE A 209 -0.14 -21.47 2.28
CA PHE A 209 -0.42 -20.66 3.46
C PHE A 209 -1.05 -19.32 3.08
N VAL A 210 -0.33 -18.46 2.35
CA VAL A 210 -0.80 -17.08 2.08
C VAL A 210 -2.02 -17.09 1.17
N ARG A 211 -1.93 -17.70 -0.01
CA ARG A 211 -3.04 -17.75 -0.98
C ARG A 211 -4.22 -18.56 -0.46
N GLY A 212 -3.96 -19.69 0.20
CA GLY A 212 -4.99 -20.52 0.82
C GLY A 212 -5.79 -19.74 1.87
N ARG A 213 -5.10 -19.04 2.77
CA ARG A 213 -5.72 -18.24 3.82
C ARG A 213 -6.51 -17.05 3.27
N LEU A 214 -5.93 -16.28 2.34
CA LEU A 214 -6.64 -15.20 1.65
C LEU A 214 -7.97 -15.70 1.06
N THR A 215 -7.92 -16.80 0.32
CA THR A 215 -9.11 -17.43 -0.30
C THR A 215 -10.14 -17.84 0.75
N SER A 216 -9.72 -18.53 1.80
CA SER A 216 -10.61 -19.04 2.86
C SER A 216 -11.36 -17.95 3.63
N HIS A 217 -10.84 -16.71 3.62
CA HIS A 217 -11.45 -15.59 4.29
C HIS A 217 -12.11 -14.58 3.35
N GLY A 218 -12.18 -14.87 2.04
CA GLY A 218 -12.77 -13.99 1.03
C GLY A 218 -11.94 -12.74 0.76
N MET A 219 -10.62 -12.82 0.95
CA MET A 219 -9.69 -11.70 0.76
C MET A 219 -8.91 -11.88 -0.54
N VAL A 220 -8.79 -10.81 -1.33
CA VAL A 220 -8.01 -10.80 -2.58
C VAL A 220 -6.92 -9.74 -2.48
N SER A 221 -5.74 -10.04 -3.04
CA SER A 221 -4.54 -9.19 -3.00
C SER A 221 -4.23 -8.61 -4.37
N TYR A 222 -4.04 -7.30 -4.43
CA TYR A 222 -3.72 -6.52 -5.63
C TYR A 222 -2.46 -5.67 -5.37
N PRO A 223 -1.27 -6.25 -5.53
CA PRO A 223 0.00 -5.57 -5.29
C PRO A 223 0.33 -4.55 -6.37
N ILE A 224 0.84 -3.40 -5.98
CA ILE A 224 1.55 -2.44 -6.83
C ILE A 224 2.93 -2.22 -6.20
N LEU A 225 3.99 -2.37 -6.98
CA LEU A 225 5.34 -2.08 -6.53
C LEU A 225 5.78 -0.77 -7.15
N ALA A 226 6.20 0.16 -6.31
CA ALA A 226 6.49 1.53 -6.69
C ALA A 226 7.79 2.03 -6.07
N LYS A 227 8.28 3.14 -6.58
CA LYS A 227 9.46 3.85 -6.07
C LYS A 227 9.10 5.32 -5.89
N VAL A 228 9.72 5.98 -4.92
CA VAL A 228 9.57 7.41 -4.74
C VAL A 228 10.09 8.14 -5.97
N VAL A 229 9.35 9.16 -6.41
CA VAL A 229 9.75 10.10 -7.45
C VAL A 229 9.69 11.50 -6.89
#